data_AF-A1HR56-F1
#
_entry.id   AF-A1HR56-F1
#
_cell.length_a   1.000
_cell.length_b   1.000
_cell.length_c   1.000
_cell.angle_alpha   90.00
_cell.angle_beta   90.00
_cell.angle_gamma   90.00
#
_symmetry.space_group_name_H-M   'P 1'
#
loop_
_entity.id
_entity.type
_entity.pdbx_description
1 polymer ?
#
loop_
_entity_poly.entity_id
_entity_poly.type
_entity_poly.pdbx_seq_one_letter_code
_entity_poly.pdbx_strand_id
1 'polypeptide(L)'
;MQRKTILDPDKGINKYLPKDLIPDTAWSDGNNVLFGVGYVEKAQGWQKFIATQLDGPIMAIDNYYKFNGDSFLMIVTTKRVYYYNPVTNNVVDITGATPLNGTVDNPVFTETAQDLFIITNGIDPIKYWDGVSATIADLPGLTDCVGGVTSVRAKSLVFFQNFLVLFNTIENGNNCPQRLRWSQLGDIQKWKNNADGSGQAGFGDLTDGIDLGQRLVPLGNYLVAYKERSIQVLSYVGGDLIWDKRPAIFGTGLLAPKAIMDLGDEHIFIGPDNIYSFDLIEPKIAGDDIAKEFFRILDPAKAHMTTAFFVEEVPECWFAFVSVNSPNGYHDKAIVYNTDTKAWSIRDMPMTAFGYYNLKDDPIWDTDEGTWDSDDSAWDSSTNLANAPINLGGDAQGYVYVFGGNSKDGADLSFNITSKLFDLDEPFRLKRLKRIQLMVSREGPYNLLVKVGTADNVDEPIKWYGPYNMNLDVTKPPWVDVDITGRYFCVEFSTLKKDEPVRITGYVLYYDIRGVV
;
A
#
# COMPACT_ATOMS: atom_id res chain seq x y z
N MET A 1 -43.96 8.89 -9.39
CA MET A 1 -42.69 8.25 -9.02
C MET A 1 -41.59 8.77 -9.90
N GLN A 2 -40.86 9.74 -9.36
CA GLN A 2 -39.63 10.25 -9.94
C GLN A 2 -38.50 9.26 -9.67
N ARG A 3 -37.42 9.36 -10.45
CA ARG A 3 -36.23 8.52 -10.29
C ARG A 3 -34.98 9.39 -10.31
N LYS A 4 -34.03 9.09 -9.44
CA LYS A 4 -32.65 9.57 -9.52
C LYS A 4 -31.77 8.37 -9.83
N THR A 5 -31.10 8.41 -10.98
CA THR A 5 -30.20 7.35 -11.44
C THR A 5 -28.76 7.77 -11.16
N ILE A 6 -28.02 6.91 -10.48
CA ILE A 6 -26.58 7.04 -10.29
C ILE A 6 -25.95 5.90 -11.09
N LEU A 7 -25.09 6.26 -12.04
CA LEU A 7 -24.29 5.34 -12.84
C LEU A 7 -22.81 5.64 -12.56
N ASP A 8 -21.97 4.63 -12.73
CA ASP A 8 -20.51 4.75 -12.64
C ASP A 8 -20.04 5.37 -11.31
N PRO A 9 -20.34 4.75 -10.15
CA PRO A 9 -20.02 5.31 -8.84
C PRO A 9 -18.55 5.07 -8.46
N ASP A 10 -17.62 5.59 -9.26
CA ASP A 10 -16.19 5.29 -9.23
C ASP A 10 -15.31 6.38 -8.62
N LYS A 11 -15.87 7.50 -8.16
CA LYS A 11 -15.10 8.67 -7.67
C LYS A 11 -14.60 8.56 -6.23
N GLY A 12 -14.58 7.37 -5.66
CA GLY A 12 -13.99 7.12 -4.36
C GLY A 12 -14.79 7.66 -3.17
N ILE A 13 -14.16 7.62 -2.00
CA ILE A 13 -14.67 8.17 -0.76
C ILE A 13 -14.17 9.61 -0.61
N ASN A 14 -15.08 10.56 -0.46
CA ASN A 14 -14.77 11.96 -0.19
C ASN A 14 -15.28 12.35 1.20
N LYS A 15 -14.34 12.66 2.11
CA LYS A 15 -14.62 13.17 3.46
C LYS A 15 -14.22 14.64 3.64
N TYR A 16 -13.76 15.28 2.57
CA TYR A 16 -13.40 16.71 2.60
C TYR A 16 -14.63 17.61 2.48
N LEU A 17 -15.57 17.25 1.60
CA LEU A 17 -16.79 18.00 1.35
C LEU A 17 -17.92 17.63 2.33
N PRO A 18 -18.83 18.56 2.65
CA PRO A 18 -20.10 18.26 3.30
C PRO A 18 -20.87 17.17 2.55
N LYS A 19 -21.58 16.31 3.28
CA LYS A 19 -22.18 15.07 2.74
C LYS A 19 -23.19 15.31 1.62
N ASP A 20 -23.79 16.48 1.52
CA ASP A 20 -24.74 16.88 0.47
C ASP A 20 -24.04 17.37 -0.81
N LEU A 21 -22.87 17.99 -0.67
CA LEU A 21 -22.09 18.59 -1.75
C LEU A 21 -21.15 17.61 -2.47
N ILE A 22 -21.05 16.37 -1.97
CA ILE A 22 -20.29 15.29 -2.63
C ILE A 22 -20.89 15.03 -4.03
N PRO A 23 -20.07 14.76 -5.07
CA PRO A 23 -20.56 14.34 -6.39
C PRO A 23 -21.48 13.10 -6.32
N ASP A 24 -22.47 12.99 -7.22
CA ASP A 24 -23.40 11.84 -7.25
C ASP A 24 -22.68 10.49 -7.42
N THR A 25 -21.50 10.49 -8.05
CA THR A 25 -20.66 9.32 -8.31
C THR A 25 -19.63 9.02 -7.21
N ALA A 26 -19.56 9.85 -6.16
CA ALA A 26 -18.67 9.67 -5.03
C ALA A 26 -19.43 9.24 -3.76
N TRP A 27 -18.69 8.71 -2.79
CA TRP A 27 -19.22 8.12 -1.58
C TRP A 27 -18.82 8.93 -0.35
N SER A 28 -19.66 8.93 0.69
CA SER A 28 -19.38 9.67 1.93
C SER A 28 -18.59 8.86 2.94
N ASP A 29 -18.73 7.54 2.92
CA ASP A 29 -17.97 6.62 3.78
C ASP A 29 -17.89 5.22 3.15
N GLY A 30 -16.95 4.41 3.62
CA GLY A 30 -16.81 3.02 3.21
C GLY A 30 -15.62 2.32 3.85
N ASN A 31 -15.68 1.00 3.93
CA ASN A 31 -14.62 0.13 4.43
C ASN A 31 -14.57 -1.19 3.67
N ASN A 32 -13.35 -1.66 3.40
CA ASN A 32 -13.05 -2.82 2.56
C ASN A 32 -13.66 -2.70 1.15
N VAL A 33 -13.53 -1.52 0.57
CA VAL A 33 -14.08 -1.15 -0.74
C VAL A 33 -12.95 -1.01 -1.75
N LEU A 34 -13.21 -1.47 -2.98
CA LEU A 34 -12.36 -1.26 -4.14
C LEU A 34 -13.15 -0.49 -5.22
N PHE A 35 -12.51 0.52 -5.84
CA PHE A 35 -13.10 1.31 -6.92
C PHE A 35 -12.41 0.96 -8.24
N GLY A 36 -13.18 0.50 -9.22
CA GLY A 36 -12.74 0.29 -10.59
C GLY A 36 -13.43 1.26 -11.55
N VAL A 37 -13.12 1.18 -12.84
CA VAL A 37 -13.70 2.07 -13.86
C VAL A 37 -15.21 1.81 -13.99
N GLY A 38 -16.02 2.76 -13.51
CA GLY A 38 -17.49 2.66 -13.54
C GLY A 38 -18.13 1.67 -12.55
N TYR A 39 -17.39 1.15 -11.58
CA TYR A 39 -17.96 0.25 -10.58
C TYR A 39 -17.26 0.33 -9.22
N VAL A 40 -17.98 -0.15 -8.21
CA VAL A 40 -17.44 -0.37 -6.87
C VAL A 40 -17.62 -1.82 -6.47
N GLU A 41 -16.61 -2.40 -5.84
CA GLU A 41 -16.65 -3.80 -5.42
C GLU A 41 -16.11 -4.00 -4.00
N LYS A 42 -16.43 -5.16 -3.44
CA LYS A 42 -15.82 -5.62 -2.19
C LYS A 42 -14.34 -5.93 -2.43
N ALA A 43 -13.49 -5.38 -1.57
CA ALA A 43 -12.06 -5.64 -1.62
C ALA A 43 -11.77 -7.14 -1.35
N GLN A 44 -10.77 -7.67 -2.05
CA GLN A 44 -10.39 -9.09 -1.94
C GLN A 44 -9.92 -9.46 -0.52
N GLY A 45 -9.95 -10.75 -0.19
CA GLY A 45 -9.42 -11.29 1.06
C GLY A 45 -7.90 -11.52 1.05
N TRP A 46 -7.45 -12.30 2.01
CA TRP A 46 -6.09 -12.85 2.07
C TRP A 46 -6.09 -14.22 2.77
N GLN A 47 -5.18 -15.09 2.37
CA GLN A 47 -5.02 -16.45 2.91
C GLN A 47 -3.55 -16.73 3.19
N LYS A 48 -3.23 -17.61 4.14
CA LYS A 48 -1.81 -17.93 4.44
C LYS A 48 -1.11 -18.49 3.20
N PHE A 49 0.03 -17.90 2.86
CA PHE A 49 0.90 -18.37 1.79
C PHE A 49 1.77 -19.54 2.27
N ILE A 50 2.34 -19.41 3.47
CA ILE A 50 3.07 -20.47 4.15
C ILE A 50 2.45 -20.74 5.51
N ALA A 51 2.40 -22.01 5.91
CA ALA A 51 1.90 -22.41 7.24
C ALA A 51 2.89 -22.06 8.37
N THR A 52 4.18 -22.00 8.05
CA THR A 52 5.26 -21.74 9.01
C THR A 52 5.19 -20.30 9.52
N GLN A 53 5.12 -20.15 10.85
CA GLN A 53 5.28 -18.86 11.51
C GLN A 53 6.77 -18.50 11.60
N LEU A 54 7.13 -17.30 11.14
CA LEU A 54 8.50 -16.78 11.19
C LEU A 54 8.83 -16.16 12.56
N ASP A 55 10.12 -16.08 12.89
CA ASP A 55 10.58 -15.52 14.16
C ASP A 55 10.58 -13.97 14.11
N GLY A 56 9.47 -13.40 14.55
CA GLY A 56 9.27 -11.95 14.74
C GLY A 56 8.46 -11.27 13.63
N PRO A 57 8.12 -9.98 13.81
CA PRO A 57 7.40 -9.19 12.82
C PRO A 57 8.13 -9.13 11.48
N ILE A 58 7.38 -9.29 10.38
CA ILE A 58 7.93 -9.19 9.02
C ILE A 58 8.13 -7.71 8.68
N MET A 59 9.30 -7.37 8.17
CA MET A 59 9.69 -5.98 7.91
C MET A 59 9.90 -5.70 6.42
N ALA A 60 10.22 -6.72 5.62
CA ALA A 60 10.35 -6.62 4.16
C ALA A 60 10.07 -7.97 3.49
N ILE A 61 9.45 -7.92 2.31
CA ILE A 61 9.32 -9.03 1.37
C ILE A 61 9.81 -8.50 0.04
N ASP A 62 10.76 -9.18 -0.59
CA ASP A 62 11.40 -8.68 -1.81
C ASP A 62 11.89 -9.83 -2.69
N ASN A 63 12.03 -9.58 -3.98
CA ASN A 63 12.58 -10.55 -4.93
C ASN A 63 14.05 -10.26 -5.22
N TYR A 64 14.87 -11.27 -5.02
CA TYR A 64 16.28 -11.25 -5.38
C TYR A 64 16.46 -11.96 -6.73
N TYR A 65 16.90 -11.20 -7.74
CA TYR A 65 17.17 -11.70 -9.08
C TYR A 65 18.68 -11.77 -9.35
N LYS A 66 19.11 -12.92 -9.87
CA LYS A 66 20.48 -13.16 -10.30
C LYS A 66 20.65 -12.97 -11.80
N PHE A 67 21.86 -12.62 -12.23
CA PHE A 67 22.15 -12.43 -13.65
C PHE A 67 22.05 -13.72 -14.48
N ASN A 68 22.14 -14.87 -13.84
CA ASN A 68 21.94 -16.18 -14.48
C ASN A 68 20.44 -16.52 -14.68
N GLY A 69 19.52 -15.67 -14.22
CA GLY A 69 18.07 -15.89 -14.29
C GLY A 69 17.45 -16.58 -13.09
N ASP A 70 18.25 -16.97 -12.08
CA ASP A 70 17.70 -17.47 -10.82
C ASP A 70 17.00 -16.35 -10.04
N SER A 71 15.88 -16.68 -9.40
CA SER A 71 15.15 -15.77 -8.51
C SER A 71 14.90 -16.42 -7.16
N PHE A 72 14.94 -15.60 -6.11
CA PHE A 72 14.64 -16.01 -4.74
C PHE A 72 13.68 -15.01 -4.12
N LEU A 73 12.59 -15.49 -3.53
CA LEU A 73 11.72 -14.68 -2.69
C LEU A 73 12.33 -14.57 -1.31
N MET A 74 12.70 -13.36 -0.92
CA MET A 74 13.34 -13.02 0.33
C MET A 74 12.31 -12.47 1.31
N ILE A 75 12.33 -12.95 2.55
CA ILE A 75 11.48 -12.47 3.63
C ILE A 75 12.36 -12.09 4.80
N VAL A 76 12.26 -10.84 5.26
CA VAL A 76 13.08 -10.31 6.36
C VAL A 76 12.18 -9.98 7.54
N THR A 77 12.47 -10.57 8.70
CA THR A 77 11.86 -10.18 9.98
C THR A 77 12.80 -9.27 10.77
N THR A 78 12.32 -8.77 11.91
CA THR A 78 13.17 -8.03 12.88
C THR A 78 14.43 -8.79 13.31
N LYS A 79 14.40 -10.13 13.31
CA LYS A 79 15.47 -10.97 13.84
C LYS A 79 16.16 -11.85 12.80
N ARG A 80 15.46 -12.23 11.74
CA ARG A 80 15.92 -13.29 10.83
C ARG A 80 15.63 -12.97 9.37
N VAL A 81 16.43 -13.54 8.49
CA VAL A 81 16.30 -13.47 7.03
C VAL A 81 16.04 -14.86 6.50
N TYR A 82 15.02 -14.98 5.66
CA TYR A 82 14.60 -16.22 5.04
C TYR A 82 14.55 -16.08 3.53
N TYR A 83 14.73 -17.19 2.82
CA TYR A 83 14.27 -17.32 1.44
C TYR A 83 13.21 -18.42 1.35
N TYR A 84 12.25 -18.26 0.44
CA TYR A 84 11.24 -19.28 0.17
C TYR A 84 11.80 -20.35 -0.79
N ASN A 85 11.64 -21.62 -0.41
CA ASN A 85 11.97 -22.76 -1.25
C ASN A 85 10.68 -23.35 -1.86
N PRO A 86 10.45 -23.16 -3.17
CA PRO A 86 9.23 -23.64 -3.82
C PRO A 86 9.11 -25.17 -3.83
N VAL A 87 10.23 -25.91 -3.79
CA VAL A 87 10.22 -27.39 -3.80
C VAL A 87 9.64 -27.96 -2.51
N THR A 88 9.93 -27.32 -1.37
CA THR A 88 9.44 -27.77 -0.06
C THR A 88 8.20 -27.02 0.40
N ASN A 89 7.73 -26.04 -0.38
CA ASN A 89 6.70 -25.06 0.00
C ASN A 89 6.92 -24.51 1.43
N ASN A 90 8.17 -24.12 1.72
CA ASN A 90 8.57 -23.66 3.04
C ASN A 90 9.74 -22.70 2.95
N VAL A 91 10.01 -21.98 4.04
CA VAL A 91 11.12 -21.05 4.15
C VAL A 91 12.39 -21.72 4.68
N VAL A 92 13.54 -21.20 4.27
CA VAL A 92 14.85 -21.58 4.77
C VAL A 92 15.48 -20.36 5.44
N ASP A 93 15.91 -20.53 6.68
CA ASP A 93 16.58 -19.49 7.45
C ASP A 93 18.06 -19.37 7.04
N ILE A 94 18.46 -18.18 6.61
CA ILE A 94 19.83 -17.85 6.20
C ILE A 94 20.49 -16.83 7.12
N THR A 95 19.92 -16.53 8.28
CA THR A 95 20.46 -15.52 9.21
C THR A 95 21.84 -15.93 9.76
N GLY A 96 22.04 -17.23 9.95
CA GLY A 96 23.19 -17.78 10.66
C GLY A 96 22.95 -17.92 12.17
N ALA A 97 24.03 -18.06 12.94
CA ALA A 97 23.95 -18.41 14.36
C ALA A 97 23.48 -17.26 15.28
N THR A 98 23.63 -16.01 14.83
CA THR A 98 23.30 -14.82 15.62
C THR A 98 22.13 -14.08 14.99
N PRO A 99 21.00 -13.92 15.72
CA PRO A 99 19.88 -13.12 15.25
C PRO A 99 20.27 -11.66 15.02
N LEU A 100 19.55 -10.99 14.12
CA LEU A 100 19.59 -9.55 13.93
C LEU A 100 18.94 -8.82 15.12
N ASN A 101 19.37 -7.59 15.35
CA ASN A 101 18.90 -6.69 16.40
C ASN A 101 17.87 -5.67 15.88
N GLY A 102 17.15 -6.01 14.81
CA GLY A 102 16.15 -5.14 14.21
C GLY A 102 14.99 -4.86 15.16
N THR A 103 14.32 -3.74 14.96
CA THR A 103 13.16 -3.29 15.74
C THR A 103 12.05 -2.86 14.79
N VAL A 104 10.79 -2.99 15.20
CA VAL A 104 9.65 -2.54 14.39
C VAL A 104 9.65 -1.03 14.12
N ASP A 105 10.33 -0.25 14.97
CA ASP A 105 10.49 1.20 14.80
C ASP A 105 11.50 1.60 13.72
N ASN A 106 12.39 0.69 13.33
CA ASN A 106 13.40 0.95 12.31
C ASN A 106 13.05 0.13 11.06
N PRO A 107 12.64 0.77 9.96
CA PRO A 107 12.28 0.04 8.75
C PRO A 107 13.48 -0.69 8.17
N VAL A 108 13.22 -1.88 7.62
CA VAL A 108 14.21 -2.64 6.88
C VAL A 108 14.14 -2.26 5.41
N PHE A 109 15.29 -1.96 4.81
CA PHE A 109 15.42 -1.75 3.36
C PHE A 109 16.25 -2.87 2.75
N THR A 110 15.80 -3.29 1.58
CA THR A 110 16.39 -4.34 0.77
C THR A 110 16.62 -3.78 -0.63
N GLU A 111 17.73 -4.16 -1.26
CA GLU A 111 17.98 -3.88 -2.68
C GLU A 111 18.77 -5.03 -3.29
N THR A 112 18.56 -5.24 -4.58
CA THR A 112 19.39 -6.14 -5.39
C THR A 112 20.41 -5.32 -6.17
N ALA A 113 21.69 -5.58 -5.93
CA ALA A 113 22.78 -4.87 -6.60
C ALA A 113 23.89 -5.84 -7.01
N GLN A 114 24.26 -5.82 -8.30
CA GLN A 114 25.38 -6.60 -8.85
C GLN A 114 25.39 -8.09 -8.46
N ASP A 115 24.26 -8.79 -8.65
CA ASP A 115 24.09 -10.20 -8.28
C ASP A 115 24.11 -10.48 -6.77
N LEU A 116 24.00 -9.46 -5.91
CA LEU A 116 23.91 -9.60 -4.45
C LEU A 116 22.61 -9.01 -3.91
N PHE A 117 22.01 -9.70 -2.94
CA PHE A 117 20.91 -9.16 -2.15
C PHE A 117 21.45 -8.42 -0.93
N ILE A 118 21.12 -7.16 -0.77
CA ILE A 118 21.66 -6.29 0.29
C ILE A 118 20.53 -5.88 1.23
N ILE A 119 20.80 -5.91 2.53
CA ILE A 119 19.82 -5.64 3.58
C ILE A 119 20.39 -4.67 4.60
N THR A 120 19.58 -3.70 5.02
CA THR A 120 19.86 -2.89 6.21
C THR A 120 18.64 -2.72 7.09
N ASN A 121 18.86 -2.69 8.41
CA ASN A 121 17.84 -2.42 9.42
C ASN A 121 18.18 -1.16 10.26
N GLY A 122 19.20 -0.38 9.86
CA GLY A 122 19.66 0.81 10.59
C GLY A 122 20.38 0.54 11.92
N ILE A 123 20.44 -0.72 12.39
CA ILE A 123 21.03 -1.09 13.67
C ILE A 123 22.23 -2.00 13.45
N ASP A 124 22.09 -3.09 12.72
CA ASP A 124 23.19 -4.01 12.42
C ASP A 124 24.04 -3.48 11.25
N PRO A 125 25.29 -3.98 11.09
CA PRO A 125 26.05 -3.77 9.86
C PRO A 125 25.26 -4.23 8.65
N ILE A 126 25.45 -3.55 7.51
CA ILE A 126 24.79 -3.89 6.25
C ILE A 126 25.15 -5.32 5.88
N LYS A 127 24.14 -6.15 5.63
CA LYS A 127 24.30 -7.57 5.29
C LYS A 127 24.13 -7.77 3.80
N TYR A 128 24.74 -8.82 3.27
CA TYR A 128 24.52 -9.28 1.91
C TYR A 128 24.36 -10.80 1.82
N TRP A 129 23.77 -11.25 0.73
CA TRP A 129 23.69 -12.65 0.33
C TRP A 129 23.95 -12.81 -1.17
N ASP A 130 24.62 -13.90 -1.55
CA ASP A 130 25.07 -14.21 -2.91
C ASP A 130 24.20 -15.25 -3.64
N GLY A 131 23.14 -15.72 -2.99
CA GLY A 131 22.26 -16.77 -3.51
C GLY A 131 22.79 -18.20 -3.38
N VAL A 132 23.98 -18.41 -2.81
CA VAL A 132 24.65 -19.71 -2.77
C VAL A 132 25.10 -20.08 -1.35
N SER A 133 25.59 -19.09 -0.61
CA SER A 133 26.07 -19.26 0.76
C SER A 133 24.93 -19.70 1.68
N ALA A 134 25.23 -20.56 2.65
CA ALA A 134 24.22 -21.04 3.61
C ALA A 134 23.70 -19.94 4.55
N THR A 135 24.45 -18.85 4.73
CA THR A 135 24.10 -17.74 5.62
C THR A 135 24.46 -16.40 5.02
N ILE A 136 23.78 -15.34 5.45
CA ILE A 136 24.13 -13.94 5.15
C ILE A 136 25.47 -13.55 5.78
N ALA A 137 26.16 -12.59 5.17
CA ALA A 137 27.44 -12.06 5.64
C ALA A 137 27.44 -10.53 5.71
N ASP A 138 28.42 -9.93 6.39
CA ASP A 138 28.62 -8.48 6.40
C ASP A 138 29.13 -7.99 5.04
N LEU A 139 28.56 -6.89 4.53
CA LEU A 139 28.99 -6.32 3.25
C LEU A 139 30.47 -5.91 3.31
N PRO A 140 31.33 -6.47 2.43
CA PRO A 140 32.75 -6.16 2.43
C PRO A 140 33.03 -4.70 2.06
N GLY A 141 34.17 -4.19 2.51
CA GLY A 141 34.67 -2.85 2.20
C GLY A 141 34.11 -1.70 3.05
N LEU A 142 33.08 -1.95 3.87
CA LEU A 142 32.57 -0.96 4.84
C LEU A 142 33.53 -0.69 6.02
N THR A 143 34.68 -1.35 6.03
CA THR A 143 35.75 -1.18 7.01
C THR A 143 36.90 -0.27 6.51
N ASP A 144 36.92 0.09 5.23
CA ASP A 144 37.89 1.03 4.64
C ASP A 144 37.17 1.99 3.68
N CYS A 145 36.34 2.88 4.24
CA CYS A 145 35.64 3.87 3.45
C CYS A 145 36.41 5.20 3.36
N VAL A 146 36.14 6.00 2.31
CA VAL A 146 36.63 7.39 2.22
C VAL A 146 36.34 8.14 3.53
N GLY A 147 37.37 8.80 4.08
CA GLY A 147 37.31 9.49 5.38
C GLY A 147 37.81 8.66 6.57
N GLY A 148 38.33 7.44 6.35
CA GLY A 148 38.90 6.60 7.41
C GLY A 148 37.84 5.96 8.30
N VAL A 149 36.65 5.74 7.75
CA VAL A 149 35.53 5.14 8.48
C VAL A 149 35.65 3.63 8.43
N THR A 150 35.52 2.99 9.60
CA THR A 150 35.73 1.54 9.79
C THR A 150 34.45 0.79 10.13
N SER A 151 33.36 1.51 10.43
CA SER A 151 32.05 0.93 10.68
C SER A 151 30.99 1.87 10.13
N VAL A 152 30.14 1.33 9.25
CA VAL A 152 29.03 2.06 8.62
C VAL A 152 27.74 1.28 8.82
N ARG A 153 26.71 1.97 9.30
CA ARG A 153 25.31 1.52 9.27
C ARG A 153 24.51 2.55 8.48
N ALA A 154 23.42 2.16 7.84
CA ALA A 154 22.59 3.07 7.04
C ALA A 154 21.12 2.84 7.37
N LYS A 155 20.32 3.91 7.38
CA LYS A 155 18.86 3.77 7.53
C LYS A 155 18.13 3.57 6.22
N SER A 156 18.73 3.96 5.09
CA SER A 156 18.17 3.74 3.76
C SER A 156 19.31 3.43 2.78
N LEU A 157 19.03 2.57 1.81
CA LEU A 157 19.96 2.17 0.76
C LEU A 157 19.21 2.10 -0.57
N VAL A 158 19.88 2.44 -1.67
CA VAL A 158 19.37 2.35 -3.05
C VAL A 158 20.52 2.01 -3.99
N PHE A 159 20.29 1.18 -4.99
CA PHE A 159 21.21 0.98 -6.12
C PHE A 159 20.80 1.87 -7.29
N PHE A 160 21.70 2.76 -7.72
CA PHE A 160 21.41 3.71 -8.79
C PHE A 160 22.66 4.01 -9.63
N GLN A 161 22.54 3.97 -10.97
CA GLN A 161 23.63 4.27 -11.92
C GLN A 161 24.94 3.52 -11.63
N ASN A 162 24.85 2.22 -11.27
CA ASN A 162 25.99 1.38 -10.85
C ASN A 162 26.73 1.82 -9.58
N PHE A 163 26.07 2.64 -8.75
CA PHE A 163 26.50 2.96 -7.39
C PHE A 163 25.53 2.37 -6.39
N LEU A 164 26.05 1.81 -5.30
CA LEU A 164 25.27 1.60 -4.10
C LEU A 164 25.34 2.86 -3.26
N VAL A 165 24.19 3.47 -2.99
CA VAL A 165 24.07 4.74 -2.28
C VAL A 165 23.41 4.49 -0.93
N LEU A 166 24.07 4.93 0.14
CA LEU A 166 23.60 4.88 1.51
C LEU A 166 23.17 6.26 1.96
N PHE A 167 22.11 6.31 2.75
CA PHE A 167 21.56 7.53 3.30
C PHE A 167 21.30 7.42 4.79
N ASN A 168 21.49 8.55 5.49
CA ASN A 168 21.39 8.64 6.94
C ASN A 168 22.29 7.59 7.61
N THR A 169 23.60 7.77 7.42
CA THR A 169 24.63 6.82 7.85
C THR A 169 25.03 7.06 9.30
N ILE A 170 25.37 5.99 10.01
CA ILE A 170 26.02 6.03 11.32
C ILE A 170 27.45 5.53 11.12
N GLU A 171 28.42 6.42 11.32
CA GLU A 171 29.83 6.20 10.99
C GLU A 171 30.67 6.21 12.27
N ASN A 172 31.30 5.07 12.59
CA ASN A 172 32.08 4.88 13.82
C ASN A 172 31.32 5.30 15.11
N GLY A 173 30.00 5.09 15.13
CA GLY A 173 29.11 5.47 16.24
C GLY A 173 28.59 6.90 16.21
N ASN A 174 29.04 7.74 15.27
CA ASN A 174 28.51 9.09 15.08
C ASN A 174 27.35 9.07 14.08
N ASN A 175 26.22 9.66 14.46
CA ASN A 175 25.06 9.75 13.58
C ASN A 175 25.26 10.90 12.57
N CYS A 176 25.23 10.58 11.28
CA CYS A 176 25.37 11.52 10.17
C CYS A 176 24.09 11.51 9.31
N PRO A 177 22.98 12.09 9.80
CA PRO A 177 21.66 11.90 9.21
C PRO A 177 21.44 12.56 7.85
N GLN A 178 22.29 13.52 7.47
CA GLN A 178 22.24 14.23 6.19
C GLN A 178 23.27 13.71 5.19
N ARG A 179 24.06 12.70 5.56
CA ARG A 179 25.13 12.18 4.74
C ARG A 179 24.59 11.23 3.69
N LEU A 180 24.97 11.50 2.45
CA LEU A 180 24.91 10.57 1.34
C LEU A 180 26.30 9.94 1.20
N ARG A 181 26.39 8.61 1.17
CA ARG A 181 27.64 7.89 0.90
C ARG A 181 27.42 6.94 -0.26
N TRP A 182 28.36 6.85 -1.19
CA TRP A 182 28.24 5.97 -2.34
C TRP A 182 29.48 5.10 -2.55
N SER A 183 29.26 3.91 -3.08
CA SER A 183 30.32 2.95 -3.43
C SER A 183 31.15 3.43 -4.62
N GLN A 184 32.14 2.65 -5.02
CA GLN A 184 32.83 2.85 -6.29
C GLN A 184 31.89 2.50 -7.46
N LEU A 185 32.08 3.19 -8.59
CA LEU A 185 31.38 2.88 -9.84
C LEU A 185 31.68 1.44 -10.26
N GLY A 186 30.64 0.61 -10.35
CA GLY A 186 30.76 -0.76 -10.85
C GLY A 186 31.35 -1.76 -9.85
N ASP A 187 31.65 -1.35 -8.61
CA ASP A 187 32.06 -2.25 -7.54
C ASP A 187 31.43 -1.81 -6.21
N ILE A 188 30.34 -2.46 -5.84
CA ILE A 188 29.56 -2.15 -4.61
C ILE A 188 30.29 -2.56 -3.33
N GLN A 189 31.36 -3.34 -3.43
CA GLN A 189 32.15 -3.82 -2.29
C GLN A 189 33.32 -2.91 -1.98
N LYS A 190 33.52 -1.84 -2.76
CA LYS A 190 34.57 -0.83 -2.52
C LYS A 190 33.97 0.53 -2.23
N TRP A 191 34.49 1.13 -1.17
CA TRP A 191 34.00 2.41 -0.63
C TRP A 191 35.08 3.47 -0.55
N LYS A 192 36.20 3.25 -1.25
CA LYS A 192 37.37 4.11 -1.29
C LYS A 192 37.98 4.06 -2.67
N ASN A 193 38.52 5.19 -3.10
CA ASN A 193 39.22 5.29 -4.37
C ASN A 193 40.52 4.51 -4.33
N ASN A 194 40.89 3.96 -5.47
CA ASN A 194 42.15 3.26 -5.66
C ASN A 194 43.33 4.22 -5.44
N ALA A 195 44.50 3.67 -5.13
CA ALA A 195 45.70 4.46 -4.84
C ALA A 195 46.19 5.31 -6.04
N ASP A 196 45.78 4.97 -7.26
CA ASP A 196 46.04 5.73 -8.49
C ASP A 196 45.07 6.91 -8.70
N GLY A 197 44.15 7.13 -7.74
CA GLY A 197 43.10 8.15 -7.84
C GLY A 197 41.91 7.74 -8.71
N SER A 198 41.89 6.53 -9.26
CA SER A 198 40.74 5.99 -9.97
C SER A 198 39.68 5.48 -8.99
N GLY A 199 38.43 5.44 -9.45
CA GLY A 199 37.28 5.16 -8.58
C GLY A 199 36.59 6.45 -8.15
N GLN A 200 35.27 6.39 -8.15
CA GLN A 200 34.39 7.51 -7.84
C GLN A 200 33.63 7.25 -6.53
N ALA A 201 34.27 6.63 -5.54
CA ALA A 201 33.68 6.45 -4.22
C ALA A 201 33.80 7.76 -3.43
N GLY A 202 32.79 8.05 -2.61
CA GLY A 202 32.77 9.31 -1.88
C GLY A 202 31.60 9.45 -0.93
N PHE A 203 31.54 10.63 -0.32
CA PHE A 203 30.45 11.06 0.51
C PHE A 203 30.12 12.52 0.22
N GLY A 204 28.88 12.91 0.48
CA GLY A 204 28.41 14.27 0.31
C GLY A 204 27.26 14.55 1.27
N ASP A 205 27.34 15.66 1.99
CA ASP A 205 26.32 16.02 2.96
C ASP A 205 25.25 16.91 2.32
N LEU A 206 23.98 16.62 2.57
CA LEU A 206 22.84 17.39 2.08
C LEU A 206 22.53 18.54 3.06
N THR A 207 23.32 19.61 3.00
CA THR A 207 23.32 20.71 3.98
C THR A 207 22.14 21.67 3.85
N ASP A 208 21.40 21.64 2.74
CA ASP A 208 20.25 22.52 2.58
C ASP A 208 19.08 21.98 3.43
N GLY A 209 18.89 22.59 4.61
CA GLY A 209 17.92 22.20 5.63
C GLY A 209 18.57 21.58 6.87
N ILE A 210 17.87 21.61 8.01
CA ILE A 210 18.31 20.99 9.28
C ILE A 210 17.73 19.58 9.43
N ASP A 211 16.83 19.19 8.52
CA ASP A 211 16.01 17.99 8.61
C ASP A 211 16.82 16.70 8.40
N LEU A 212 16.30 15.61 8.98
CA LEU A 212 16.89 14.28 8.90
C LEU A 212 16.49 13.61 7.57
N GLY A 213 17.43 12.86 6.98
CA GLY A 213 17.17 12.06 5.80
C GLY A 213 16.29 10.84 6.09
N GLN A 214 15.22 10.65 5.30
CA GLN A 214 14.27 9.55 5.50
C GLN A 214 14.48 8.43 4.48
N ARG A 215 14.43 8.73 3.17
CA ARG A 215 14.58 7.73 2.10
C ARG A 215 15.14 8.32 0.81
N LEU A 216 15.86 7.48 0.07
CA LEU A 216 16.20 7.72 -1.34
C LEU A 216 15.27 6.92 -2.24
N VAL A 217 14.77 7.52 -3.32
CA VAL A 217 13.99 6.82 -4.36
C VAL A 217 14.45 7.30 -5.74
N PRO A 218 14.83 6.40 -6.66
CA PRO A 218 15.14 6.78 -8.03
C PRO A 218 13.87 7.20 -8.78
N LEU A 219 13.94 8.24 -9.62
CA LEU A 219 12.87 8.67 -10.51
C LEU A 219 13.46 8.97 -11.89
N GLY A 220 13.26 8.05 -12.83
CA GLY A 220 13.92 8.07 -14.13
C GLY A 220 15.45 8.15 -14.00
N ASN A 221 16.05 9.25 -14.49
CA ASN A 221 17.50 9.48 -14.44
C ASN A 221 17.95 10.33 -13.23
N TYR A 222 17.05 10.63 -12.30
CA TYR A 222 17.35 11.41 -11.10
C TYR A 222 17.19 10.54 -9.85
N LEU A 223 17.92 10.89 -8.80
CA LEU A 223 17.76 10.28 -7.49
C LEU A 223 17.13 11.31 -6.55
N VAL A 224 15.96 11.02 -6.00
CA VAL A 224 15.24 11.95 -5.13
C VAL A 224 15.50 11.57 -3.68
N ALA A 225 16.09 12.50 -2.92
CA ALA A 225 16.32 12.38 -1.50
C ALA A 225 15.20 13.06 -0.72
N TYR A 226 14.39 12.24 -0.03
CA TYR A 226 13.32 12.69 0.83
C TYR A 226 13.83 12.86 2.26
N LYS A 227 13.66 14.06 2.81
CA LYS A 227 13.87 14.37 4.24
C LYS A 227 12.52 14.59 4.92
N GLU A 228 12.53 14.79 6.23
CA GLU A 228 11.30 15.00 7.02
C GLU A 228 10.47 16.21 6.57
N ARG A 229 11.11 17.31 6.12
CA ARG A 229 10.42 18.55 5.74
C ARG A 229 10.93 19.19 4.44
N SER A 230 11.78 18.48 3.70
CA SER A 230 12.34 18.97 2.44
C SER A 230 12.62 17.83 1.48
N ILE A 231 12.52 18.11 0.18
CA ILE A 231 12.83 17.17 -0.90
C ILE A 231 14.02 17.73 -1.69
N GLN A 232 15.00 16.89 -2.00
CA GLN A 232 16.15 17.25 -2.83
C GLN A 232 16.30 16.30 -4.00
N VAL A 233 16.60 16.85 -5.18
CA VAL A 233 16.83 16.05 -6.39
C VAL A 233 18.32 16.03 -6.69
N LEU A 234 18.86 14.83 -6.86
CA LEU A 234 20.25 14.55 -7.16
C LEU A 234 20.37 14.08 -8.62
N SER A 235 21.33 14.63 -9.35
CA SER A 235 21.68 14.16 -10.69
C SER A 235 23.14 13.74 -10.75
N TYR A 236 23.40 12.65 -11.47
CA TYR A 236 24.77 12.20 -11.73
C TYR A 236 25.41 13.09 -12.80
N VAL A 237 26.56 13.70 -12.48
CA VAL A 237 27.32 14.57 -13.40
C VAL A 237 28.72 13.99 -13.69
N GLY A 238 29.29 13.26 -12.73
CA GLY A 238 30.64 12.70 -12.83
C GLY A 238 31.76 13.73 -12.63
N GLY A 239 33.01 13.28 -12.70
CA GLY A 239 34.18 14.10 -12.36
C GLY A 239 34.36 14.25 -10.84
N ASP A 240 34.86 15.41 -10.40
CA ASP A 240 35.14 15.70 -8.98
C ASP A 240 33.87 15.93 -8.15
N LEU A 241 32.80 16.43 -8.78
CA LEU A 241 31.46 16.57 -8.21
C LEU A 241 30.54 15.50 -8.81
N ILE A 242 30.59 14.31 -8.20
CA ILE A 242 29.89 13.13 -8.72
C ILE A 242 28.37 13.35 -8.77
N TRP A 243 27.82 13.94 -7.71
CA TRP A 243 26.39 14.24 -7.56
C TRP A 243 26.17 15.75 -7.53
N ASP A 244 25.46 16.26 -8.52
CA ASP A 244 24.91 17.61 -8.49
C ASP A 244 23.60 17.62 -7.69
N LYS A 245 23.40 18.69 -6.92
CA LYS A 245 22.30 18.82 -5.97
C LYS A 245 21.47 20.02 -6.38
N ARG A 246 20.22 19.78 -6.74
CA ARG A 246 19.27 20.87 -6.96
C ARG A 246 18.87 21.49 -5.61
N PRO A 247 18.51 22.79 -5.59
CA PRO A 247 17.98 23.44 -4.40
C PRO A 247 16.83 22.63 -3.80
N ALA A 248 16.83 22.49 -2.48
CA ALA A 248 15.78 21.77 -1.77
C ALA A 248 14.43 22.48 -1.90
N ILE A 249 13.38 21.71 -2.16
CA ILE A 249 12.00 22.18 -2.05
C ILE A 249 11.64 22.09 -0.55
N PHE A 250 11.40 23.24 0.07
CA PHE A 250 11.05 23.34 1.49
C PHE A 250 9.53 23.32 1.69
N GLY A 251 9.10 22.81 2.84
CA GLY A 251 7.70 22.87 3.28
C GLY A 251 6.96 21.54 3.14
N THR A 252 7.44 20.65 2.28
CA THR A 252 6.89 19.30 2.09
C THR A 252 8.01 18.27 2.24
N GLY A 253 7.75 17.22 3.00
CA GLY A 253 8.68 16.12 3.23
C GLY A 253 7.94 14.80 3.40
N LEU A 254 8.64 13.77 3.83
CA LEU A 254 8.10 12.41 3.94
C LEU A 254 7.77 12.06 5.39
N LEU A 255 6.54 11.60 5.64
CA LEU A 255 6.06 11.23 6.99
C LEU A 255 6.78 10.00 7.56
N ALA A 256 6.99 8.98 6.73
CA ALA A 256 7.63 7.74 7.11
C ALA A 256 8.51 7.21 5.98
N PRO A 257 9.66 6.58 6.27
CA PRO A 257 10.57 6.10 5.24
C PRO A 257 9.88 5.21 4.20
N LYS A 258 8.93 4.36 4.60
CA LYS A 258 8.22 3.46 3.67
C LYS A 258 6.91 4.05 3.10
N ALA A 259 6.50 5.26 3.45
CA ALA A 259 5.26 5.88 2.98
C ALA A 259 5.42 6.63 1.64
N ILE A 260 6.19 6.05 0.72
CA ILE A 260 6.42 6.57 -0.64
C ILE A 260 6.41 5.42 -1.63
N MET A 261 5.82 5.70 -2.78
CA MET A 261 5.65 4.81 -3.90
C MET A 261 6.13 5.47 -5.19
N ASP A 262 6.77 4.68 -6.03
CA ASP A 262 7.17 5.07 -7.38
C ASP A 262 6.18 4.48 -8.39
N LEU A 263 5.55 5.35 -9.19
CA LEU A 263 4.67 4.97 -10.30
C LEU A 263 5.40 5.00 -11.66
N GLY A 264 6.71 5.29 -11.65
CA GLY A 264 7.58 5.38 -12.81
C GLY A 264 7.68 6.80 -13.37
N ASP A 265 6.56 7.53 -13.49
CA ASP A 265 6.52 8.92 -13.95
C ASP A 265 6.37 9.93 -12.80
N GLU A 266 5.70 9.54 -11.71
CA GLU A 266 5.52 10.33 -10.50
C GLU A 266 5.73 9.51 -9.23
N HIS A 267 6.09 10.21 -8.15
CA HIS A 267 6.16 9.63 -6.81
C HIS A 267 4.93 10.05 -6.00
N ILE A 268 4.15 9.09 -5.51
CA ILE A 268 3.08 9.35 -4.54
C ILE A 268 3.60 9.06 -3.14
N PHE A 269 3.45 10.03 -2.23
CA PHE A 269 3.92 9.89 -0.86
C PHE A 269 3.04 10.63 0.14
N ILE A 270 3.11 10.18 1.39
CA ILE A 270 2.42 10.82 2.51
C ILE A 270 3.35 11.84 3.15
N GLY A 271 2.94 13.10 3.09
CA GLY A 271 3.58 14.20 3.79
C GLY A 271 3.06 14.37 5.22
N PRO A 272 3.57 15.36 5.96
CA PRO A 272 3.16 15.63 7.34
C PRO A 272 1.73 16.18 7.48
N ASP A 273 1.19 16.77 6.42
CA ASP A 273 -0.10 17.49 6.39
C ASP A 273 -1.06 16.99 5.32
N ASN A 274 -0.56 16.47 4.19
CA ASN A 274 -1.36 15.92 3.10
C ASN A 274 -0.63 14.79 2.35
N ILE A 275 -1.31 14.19 1.38
CA ILE A 275 -0.73 13.23 0.45
C ILE A 275 -0.42 13.96 -0.85
N TYR A 276 0.81 13.78 -1.33
CA TYR A 276 1.36 14.50 -2.46
C TYR A 276 1.76 13.56 -3.60
N SER A 277 1.66 14.04 -4.82
CA SER A 277 2.34 13.50 -6.00
C SER A 277 3.50 14.42 -6.38
N PHE A 278 4.64 13.86 -6.78
CA PHE A 278 5.83 14.62 -7.20
C PHE A 278 6.37 14.13 -8.54
N ASP A 279 6.47 15.06 -9.49
CA ASP A 279 6.87 14.84 -10.90
C ASP A 279 8.21 15.54 -11.25
N LEU A 280 9.11 15.67 -10.27
CA LEU A 280 10.41 16.39 -10.35
C LEU A 280 10.35 17.93 -10.46
N ILE A 281 9.16 18.52 -10.59
CA ILE A 281 9.00 19.98 -10.66
C ILE A 281 8.53 20.51 -9.31
N GLU A 282 7.29 20.22 -8.92
CA GLU A 282 6.68 20.69 -7.66
C GLU A 282 5.74 19.63 -7.10
N PRO A 283 5.62 19.50 -5.77
CA PRO A 283 4.68 18.58 -5.16
C PRO A 283 3.23 19.07 -5.35
N LYS A 284 2.39 18.24 -5.97
CA LYS A 284 0.95 18.47 -6.18
C LYS A 284 0.15 17.73 -5.12
N ILE A 285 -0.97 18.31 -4.69
CA ILE A 285 -1.87 17.66 -3.73
C ILE A 285 -2.68 16.58 -4.45
N ALA A 286 -2.65 15.35 -3.93
CA ALA A 286 -3.39 14.21 -4.49
C ALA A 286 -4.45 13.65 -3.52
N GLY A 287 -4.33 13.91 -2.22
CA GLY A 287 -5.14 13.26 -1.18
C GLY A 287 -6.16 14.12 -0.46
N ASP A 288 -6.51 15.32 -0.94
CA ASP A 288 -7.38 16.26 -0.22
C ASP A 288 -8.69 15.62 0.28
N ASP A 289 -9.25 14.72 -0.53
CA ASP A 289 -10.52 14.03 -0.26
C ASP A 289 -10.49 13.13 0.98
N ILE A 290 -9.32 12.59 1.34
CA ILE A 290 -9.17 11.60 2.42
C ILE A 290 -8.18 12.01 3.51
N ALA A 291 -7.25 12.93 3.24
CA ALA A 291 -6.14 13.26 4.13
C ALA A 291 -6.60 13.66 5.53
N LYS A 292 -7.64 14.49 5.66
CA LYS A 292 -8.19 14.89 6.97
C LYS A 292 -8.64 13.71 7.80
N GLU A 293 -9.30 12.73 7.18
CA GLU A 293 -9.73 11.52 7.88
C GLU A 293 -8.53 10.66 8.23
N PHE A 294 -7.60 10.47 7.28
CA PHE A 294 -6.37 9.71 7.50
C PHE A 294 -5.59 10.22 8.71
N PHE A 295 -5.33 11.53 8.80
CA PHE A 295 -4.63 12.11 9.96
C PHE A 295 -5.45 12.07 11.26
N ARG A 296 -6.78 11.99 11.19
CA ARG A 296 -7.64 11.82 12.36
C ARG A 296 -7.57 10.40 12.93
N ILE A 297 -7.44 9.39 12.07
CA ILE A 297 -7.43 7.98 12.47
C ILE A 297 -6.02 7.45 12.75
N LEU A 298 -4.98 8.07 12.18
CA LEU A 298 -3.58 7.71 12.36
C LEU A 298 -3.12 7.94 13.81
N ASP A 299 -2.38 6.97 14.37
CA ASP A 299 -1.66 7.17 15.63
C ASP A 299 -0.36 7.97 15.38
N PRO A 300 -0.23 9.20 15.91
CA PRO A 300 0.96 10.03 15.70
C PRO A 300 2.23 9.42 16.29
N ALA A 301 2.14 8.56 17.32
CA ALA A 301 3.32 7.92 17.92
C ALA A 301 3.90 6.80 17.05
N LYS A 302 3.13 6.31 16.06
CA LYS A 302 3.50 5.18 15.19
C LYS A 302 3.43 5.54 13.71
N ALA A 303 3.38 6.83 13.38
CA ALA A 303 3.33 7.30 12.01
C ALA A 303 4.51 6.79 11.17
N HIS A 304 5.70 6.64 11.77
CA HIS A 304 6.92 6.13 11.14
C HIS A 304 6.82 4.68 10.64
N MET A 305 5.85 3.91 11.12
CA MET A 305 5.62 2.52 10.69
C MET A 305 4.82 2.42 9.39
N THR A 306 4.31 3.52 8.85
CA THR A 306 3.48 3.51 7.64
C THR A 306 4.24 2.93 6.43
N THR A 307 3.64 1.94 5.77
CA THR A 307 4.24 1.22 4.63
C THR A 307 3.39 1.39 3.38
N ALA A 308 4.02 1.75 2.27
CA ALA A 308 3.40 1.82 0.95
C ALA A 308 3.70 0.58 0.10
N PHE A 309 2.74 0.14 -0.71
CA PHE A 309 2.90 -0.96 -1.67
C PHE A 309 2.09 -0.71 -2.94
N PHE A 310 2.74 -0.84 -4.11
CA PHE A 310 2.07 -0.76 -5.40
C PHE A 310 1.69 -2.14 -5.87
N VAL A 311 0.42 -2.33 -6.21
CA VAL A 311 -0.06 -3.51 -6.91
C VAL A 311 -0.03 -3.17 -8.40
N GLU A 312 0.73 -3.92 -9.21
CA GLU A 312 0.79 -3.66 -10.66
C GLU A 312 -0.38 -4.32 -11.42
N GLU A 313 -0.89 -5.45 -10.92
CA GLU A 313 -1.99 -6.19 -11.54
C GLU A 313 -3.31 -5.42 -11.55
N VAL A 314 -3.53 -4.70 -10.45
CA VAL A 314 -4.65 -3.79 -10.24
C VAL A 314 -4.00 -2.46 -9.90
N PRO A 315 -4.18 -1.40 -10.70
CA PRO A 315 -3.44 -0.14 -10.59
C PRO A 315 -3.77 0.61 -9.29
N GLU A 316 -3.27 0.10 -8.17
CA GLU A 316 -3.62 0.46 -6.81
C GLU A 316 -2.38 0.67 -5.95
N CYS A 317 -2.37 1.82 -5.29
CA CYS A 317 -1.39 2.20 -4.31
C CYS A 317 -1.97 1.98 -2.92
N TRP A 318 -1.39 1.09 -2.14
CA TRP A 318 -1.81 0.84 -0.77
C TRP A 318 -0.87 1.55 0.20
N PHE A 319 -1.44 2.24 1.19
CA PHE A 319 -0.69 2.79 2.31
C PHE A 319 -1.25 2.22 3.61
N ALA A 320 -0.57 1.24 4.17
CA ALA A 320 -0.92 0.60 5.44
C ALA A 320 -0.33 1.39 6.61
N PHE A 321 -1.15 1.64 7.63
CA PHE A 321 -0.77 2.41 8.81
C PHE A 321 -1.38 1.84 10.09
N VAL A 322 -0.97 2.40 11.24
CA VAL A 322 -1.48 2.05 12.56
C VAL A 322 -2.52 3.08 12.98
N SER A 323 -3.77 2.66 13.17
CA SER A 323 -4.80 3.53 13.72
C SER A 323 -4.68 3.69 15.24
N VAL A 324 -5.26 4.78 15.77
CA VAL A 324 -5.36 5.04 17.23
C VAL A 324 -6.05 3.89 17.99
N ASN A 325 -6.93 3.15 17.32
CA ASN A 325 -7.68 2.05 17.92
C ASN A 325 -7.08 0.67 17.57
N SER A 326 -5.84 0.62 17.10
CA SER A 326 -5.20 -0.65 16.77
C SER A 326 -5.14 -1.56 18.00
N PRO A 327 -5.70 -2.79 17.92
CA PRO A 327 -5.83 -3.66 19.08
C PRO A 327 -4.48 -4.16 19.60
N ASN A 328 -3.50 -4.33 18.71
CA ASN A 328 -2.18 -4.86 19.03
C ASN A 328 -1.07 -3.82 18.91
N GLY A 329 -1.42 -2.58 18.52
CA GLY A 329 -0.45 -1.52 18.28
C GLY A 329 0.42 -1.72 17.02
N TYR A 330 -0.02 -2.56 16.09
CA TYR A 330 0.56 -2.77 14.76
C TYR A 330 -0.43 -2.33 13.68
N HIS A 331 -0.05 -2.45 12.41
CA HIS A 331 -0.91 -2.09 11.27
C HIS A 331 -2.29 -2.73 11.38
N ASP A 332 -3.31 -1.96 11.02
CA ASP A 332 -4.70 -2.40 11.10
C ASP A 332 -5.54 -1.92 9.90
N LYS A 333 -5.22 -0.72 9.39
CA LYS A 333 -5.93 -0.07 8.29
C LYS A 333 -4.99 0.35 7.18
N ALA A 334 -5.54 0.45 5.98
CA ALA A 334 -4.89 1.02 4.83
C ALA A 334 -5.81 1.98 4.09
N ILE A 335 -5.22 3.02 3.53
CA ILE A 335 -5.85 3.81 2.47
C ILE A 335 -5.37 3.27 1.13
N VAL A 336 -6.28 3.13 0.19
CA VAL A 336 -6.00 2.65 -1.16
C VAL A 336 -6.29 3.76 -2.14
N TYR A 337 -5.38 3.98 -3.07
CA TYR A 337 -5.53 4.93 -4.17
C TYR A 337 -5.46 4.19 -5.48
N ASN A 338 -6.51 4.27 -6.27
CA ASN A 338 -6.50 3.73 -7.63
C ASN A 338 -5.93 4.79 -8.59
N THR A 339 -4.88 4.46 -9.34
CA THR A 339 -4.18 5.42 -10.21
C THR A 339 -4.98 5.78 -11.46
N ASP A 340 -5.87 4.91 -11.93
CA ASP A 340 -6.71 5.14 -13.11
C ASP A 340 -7.90 6.06 -12.79
N THR A 341 -8.65 5.71 -11.74
CA THR A 341 -9.86 6.47 -11.35
C THR A 341 -9.53 7.68 -10.48
N LYS A 342 -8.31 7.71 -9.91
CA LYS A 342 -7.86 8.66 -8.88
C LYS A 342 -8.74 8.63 -7.63
N ALA A 343 -9.36 7.48 -7.37
CA ALA A 343 -10.29 7.28 -6.28
C ALA A 343 -9.58 6.79 -5.02
N TRP A 344 -9.97 7.34 -3.88
CA TRP A 344 -9.51 6.91 -2.57
C TRP A 344 -10.51 5.95 -1.91
N SER A 345 -10.01 4.88 -1.29
CA SER A 345 -10.79 3.98 -0.45
C SER A 345 -10.09 3.66 0.88
N ILE A 346 -10.85 3.08 1.81
CA ILE A 346 -10.37 2.63 3.10
C ILE A 346 -10.60 1.12 3.21
N ARG A 347 -9.61 0.42 3.74
CA ARG A 347 -9.62 -1.03 3.91
C ARG A 347 -8.95 -1.43 5.21
N ASP A 348 -9.39 -2.53 5.79
CA ASP A 348 -8.70 -3.20 6.89
C ASP A 348 -7.54 -4.04 6.35
N MET A 349 -6.33 -3.77 6.84
CA MET A 349 -5.12 -4.42 6.37
C MET A 349 -4.11 -4.56 7.52
N PRO A 350 -4.07 -5.72 8.21
CA PRO A 350 -3.22 -5.91 9.39
C PRO A 350 -1.77 -6.30 9.02
N MET A 351 -1.23 -5.75 7.93
CA MET A 351 0.02 -6.17 7.33
C MET A 351 1.09 -5.10 7.43
N THR A 352 2.27 -5.55 7.82
CA THR A 352 3.45 -4.73 8.14
C THR A 352 4.37 -4.52 6.94
N ALA A 353 4.46 -5.52 6.07
CA ALA A 353 5.29 -5.52 4.88
C ALA A 353 4.53 -6.15 3.71
N PHE A 354 4.88 -5.74 2.50
CA PHE A 354 4.32 -6.25 1.26
C PHE A 354 5.45 -6.57 0.29
N GLY A 355 5.15 -7.44 -0.65
CA GLY A 355 6.01 -7.80 -1.77
C GLY A 355 5.21 -8.61 -2.78
N TYR A 356 5.84 -9.06 -3.84
CA TYR A 356 5.21 -9.95 -4.82
C TYR A 356 6.08 -11.17 -5.06
N TYR A 357 5.53 -12.21 -5.63
CA TYR A 357 6.27 -13.40 -6.05
C TYR A 357 5.72 -13.92 -7.37
N ASN A 358 6.59 -14.26 -8.31
CA ASN A 358 6.18 -14.89 -9.55
C ASN A 358 6.20 -16.41 -9.35
N LEU A 359 5.06 -17.06 -9.47
CA LEU A 359 4.98 -18.52 -9.39
C LEU A 359 5.80 -19.14 -10.53
N LYS A 360 6.76 -20.02 -10.16
CA LYS A 360 7.71 -20.63 -11.09
C LYS A 360 7.15 -21.85 -11.84
N ASP A 361 6.06 -22.44 -11.34
CA ASP A 361 5.42 -23.65 -11.89
C ASP A 361 3.90 -23.47 -11.94
N ASP A 362 3.24 -24.13 -12.89
CA ASP A 362 1.77 -24.18 -12.99
C ASP A 362 1.19 -24.90 -11.75
N PRO A 363 0.08 -24.40 -11.16
CA PRO A 363 -0.68 -25.19 -10.20
C PRO A 363 -1.21 -26.45 -10.90
N ILE A 364 -0.63 -27.60 -10.56
CA ILE A 364 -1.10 -28.90 -11.05
C ILE A 364 -2.41 -29.30 -10.36
N TRP A 365 -3.31 -29.89 -11.14
CA TRP A 365 -4.64 -30.42 -10.81
C TRP A 365 -4.81 -31.07 -9.41
N ASP A 366 -3.75 -31.68 -8.89
CA ASP A 366 -3.76 -32.51 -7.67
C ASP A 366 -3.72 -31.70 -6.36
N THR A 367 -3.71 -30.37 -6.43
CA THR A 367 -3.61 -29.48 -5.25
C THR A 367 -4.81 -28.53 -5.06
N ASP A 368 -5.79 -28.57 -5.95
CA ASP A 368 -6.98 -27.73 -5.83
C ASP A 368 -8.06 -28.44 -4.97
N GLU A 369 -8.39 -27.87 -3.80
CA GLU A 369 -9.42 -28.39 -2.89
C GLU A 369 -10.84 -27.94 -3.32
N GLY A 370 -11.11 -27.93 -4.64
CA GLY A 370 -12.38 -27.53 -5.23
C GLY A 370 -13.13 -28.68 -5.92
N THR A 371 -14.45 -28.71 -5.81
CA THR A 371 -15.31 -29.53 -6.70
C THR A 371 -15.57 -28.77 -8.00
N TRP A 372 -15.64 -29.47 -9.13
CA TRP A 372 -15.88 -28.91 -10.48
C TRP A 372 -16.99 -27.86 -10.57
N ASP A 373 -18.04 -28.01 -9.76
CA ASP A 373 -19.23 -27.15 -9.81
C ASP A 373 -19.05 -25.78 -9.12
N SER A 374 -17.91 -25.51 -8.46
CA SER A 374 -17.63 -24.25 -7.76
C SER A 374 -16.46 -23.42 -8.31
N ASP A 375 -15.76 -23.92 -9.33
CA ASP A 375 -14.57 -23.27 -9.86
C ASP A 375 -14.89 -22.48 -11.14
N ASP A 376 -15.07 -21.17 -10.99
CA ASP A 376 -15.33 -20.20 -12.08
C ASP A 376 -14.07 -19.34 -12.34
N SER A 377 -12.91 -19.97 -12.20
CA SER A 377 -11.62 -19.43 -12.59
C SER A 377 -11.41 -19.71 -14.08
N ALA A 378 -11.23 -18.68 -14.91
CA ALA A 378 -10.92 -18.90 -16.32
C ALA A 378 -9.58 -19.65 -16.43
N TRP A 379 -9.63 -20.87 -16.97
CA TRP A 379 -8.56 -21.86 -17.08
C TRP A 379 -7.35 -21.43 -17.95
N ASP A 380 -7.31 -20.18 -18.40
CA ASP A 380 -6.26 -19.57 -19.23
C ASP A 380 -6.17 -18.05 -18.97
N SER A 381 -6.49 -17.62 -17.75
CA SER A 381 -6.34 -16.21 -17.36
C SER A 381 -4.87 -15.90 -17.07
N SER A 382 -4.40 -14.72 -17.50
CA SER A 382 -3.04 -14.23 -17.23
C SER A 382 -2.69 -14.13 -15.74
N THR A 383 -3.69 -14.23 -14.86
CA THR A 383 -3.59 -14.27 -13.40
C THR A 383 -3.36 -15.68 -12.83
N ASN A 384 -3.60 -16.75 -13.61
CA ASN A 384 -3.47 -18.15 -13.21
C ASN A 384 -2.41 -18.93 -14.02
N LEU A 385 -1.79 -18.28 -15.01
CA LEU A 385 -0.68 -18.83 -15.81
C LEU A 385 0.64 -18.80 -15.01
N ALA A 386 1.57 -19.72 -15.31
CA ALA A 386 2.94 -19.64 -14.80
C ALA A 386 3.54 -18.23 -14.99
N ASN A 387 4.21 -17.72 -13.95
CA ASN A 387 4.73 -16.35 -13.82
C ASN A 387 3.70 -15.24 -13.55
N ALA A 388 2.45 -15.55 -13.20
CA ALA A 388 1.55 -14.53 -12.64
C ALA A 388 2.12 -14.00 -11.31
N PRO A 389 2.21 -12.67 -11.12
CA PRO A 389 2.74 -12.06 -9.90
C PRO A 389 1.72 -12.15 -8.77
N ILE A 390 1.92 -13.08 -7.83
CA ILE A 390 1.10 -13.11 -6.62
C ILE A 390 1.55 -12.05 -5.63
N ASN A 391 0.61 -11.24 -5.15
CA ASN A 391 0.89 -10.24 -4.13
C ASN A 391 0.92 -10.90 -2.74
N LEU A 392 1.96 -10.59 -1.98
CA LEU A 392 2.22 -11.14 -0.65
C LEU A 392 2.20 -10.03 0.39
N GLY A 393 1.72 -10.37 1.59
CA GLY A 393 1.77 -9.48 2.75
C GLY A 393 2.21 -10.23 4.00
N GLY A 394 3.08 -9.61 4.79
CA GLY A 394 3.57 -10.14 6.05
C GLY A 394 2.95 -9.41 7.24
N ASP A 395 2.55 -10.15 8.27
CA ASP A 395 2.02 -9.56 9.51
C ASP A 395 3.08 -9.38 10.61
N ALA A 396 2.64 -8.77 11.72
CA ALA A 396 3.47 -8.55 12.90
C ALA A 396 3.75 -9.85 13.69
N GLN A 397 2.99 -10.92 13.43
CA GLN A 397 3.13 -12.21 14.11
C GLN A 397 4.08 -13.17 13.37
N GLY A 398 4.54 -12.82 12.17
CA GLY A 398 5.45 -13.64 11.37
C GLY A 398 4.75 -14.54 10.36
N TYR A 399 3.46 -14.33 10.07
CA TYR A 399 2.75 -15.03 8.99
C TYR A 399 2.83 -14.27 7.68
N VAL A 400 3.08 -15.00 6.60
CA VAL A 400 3.00 -14.49 5.23
C VAL A 400 1.68 -14.95 4.63
N TYR A 401 0.95 -14.02 4.03
CA TYR A 401 -0.31 -14.26 3.35
C TYR A 401 -0.19 -13.87 1.87
N VAL A 402 -1.00 -14.50 1.04
CA VAL A 402 -1.24 -14.13 -0.34
C VAL A 402 -2.61 -13.45 -0.44
N PHE A 403 -2.68 -12.37 -1.21
CA PHE A 403 -3.95 -11.70 -1.48
C PHE A 403 -4.78 -12.50 -2.47
N GLY A 404 -6.05 -12.69 -2.15
CA GLY A 404 -6.95 -13.51 -2.94
C GLY A 404 -8.17 -13.97 -2.15
N GLY A 405 -9.16 -14.47 -2.88
CA GLY A 405 -10.43 -14.90 -2.32
C GLY A 405 -11.23 -13.75 -1.67
N ASN A 406 -12.16 -14.10 -0.78
CA ASN A 406 -13.07 -13.15 -0.13
C ASN A 406 -13.07 -13.25 1.42
N SER A 407 -12.11 -13.96 1.99
CA SER A 407 -12.00 -14.23 3.43
C SER A 407 -10.71 -13.67 4.04
N LYS A 408 -10.71 -13.46 5.36
CA LYS A 408 -9.52 -13.11 6.16
C LYS A 408 -8.97 -14.39 6.79
N ASP A 409 -8.20 -15.17 6.03
CA ASP A 409 -7.67 -16.47 6.47
C ASP A 409 -8.78 -17.39 7.03
N GLY A 410 -9.90 -17.48 6.30
CA GLY A 410 -11.10 -18.22 6.68
C GLY A 410 -12.10 -17.44 7.56
N ALA A 411 -11.74 -16.26 8.08
CA ALA A 411 -12.65 -15.38 8.81
C ALA A 411 -13.46 -14.46 7.88
N ASP A 412 -14.57 -13.93 8.39
CA ASP A 412 -15.44 -13.02 7.67
C ASP A 412 -14.78 -11.66 7.39
N LEU A 413 -14.93 -11.17 6.16
CA LEU A 413 -14.52 -9.82 5.74
C LEU A 413 -15.79 -9.00 5.47
N SER A 414 -16.05 -8.01 6.32
CA SER A 414 -17.22 -7.13 6.14
C SER A 414 -16.95 -6.06 5.08
N PHE A 415 -17.90 -5.82 4.20
CA PHE A 415 -17.92 -4.71 3.25
C PHE A 415 -18.99 -3.71 3.69
N ASN A 416 -18.68 -2.42 3.69
CA ASN A 416 -19.69 -1.38 3.78
C ASN A 416 -19.36 -0.18 2.89
N ILE A 417 -20.39 0.46 2.37
CA ILE A 417 -20.25 1.70 1.62
C ILE A 417 -21.49 2.56 1.78
N THR A 418 -21.29 3.85 2.02
CA THR A 418 -22.36 4.81 2.29
C THR A 418 -22.35 5.91 1.25
N SER A 419 -23.46 6.04 0.54
CA SER A 419 -23.66 7.10 -0.45
C SER A 419 -23.74 8.47 0.21
N LYS A 420 -23.72 9.52 -0.62
CA LYS A 420 -23.89 10.89 -0.16
C LYS A 420 -25.30 11.16 0.38
N LEU A 421 -25.48 12.34 0.95
CA LEU A 421 -26.77 12.83 1.38
C LEU A 421 -27.52 13.42 0.17
N PHE A 422 -28.44 12.67 -0.42
CA PHE A 422 -29.25 13.11 -1.56
C PHE A 422 -30.35 14.08 -1.13
N ASP A 423 -30.29 15.27 -1.71
CA ASP A 423 -31.36 16.28 -1.68
C ASP A 423 -32.41 16.05 -2.79
N LEU A 424 -32.14 15.18 -3.77
CA LEU A 424 -33.06 14.85 -4.87
C LEU A 424 -33.61 16.11 -5.58
N ASP A 425 -32.75 17.12 -5.75
CA ASP A 425 -33.01 18.40 -6.44
C ASP A 425 -34.10 19.29 -5.78
N GLU A 426 -34.59 18.95 -4.58
CA GLU A 426 -35.70 19.65 -3.90
C GLU A 426 -35.48 19.77 -2.37
N PRO A 427 -34.47 20.52 -1.89
CA PRO A 427 -34.03 20.49 -0.48
C PRO A 427 -35.12 20.88 0.55
N PHE A 428 -36.05 21.76 0.18
CA PHE A 428 -37.07 22.28 1.10
C PHE A 428 -38.28 21.36 1.30
N ARG A 429 -38.45 20.32 0.46
CA ARG A 429 -39.65 19.48 0.46
C ARG A 429 -39.41 18.12 1.09
N LEU A 430 -40.42 17.63 1.81
CA LEU A 430 -40.45 16.24 2.24
C LEU A 430 -40.65 15.33 1.03
N LYS A 431 -39.91 14.24 1.01
CA LYS A 431 -39.95 13.23 -0.05
C LYS A 431 -40.20 11.88 0.59
N ARG A 432 -40.75 10.97 -0.18
CA ARG A 432 -41.01 9.60 0.22
C ARG A 432 -40.22 8.69 -0.71
N LEU A 433 -39.16 8.07 -0.20
CA LEU A 433 -38.45 7.02 -0.90
C LEU A 433 -39.32 5.77 -0.87
N LYS A 434 -39.52 5.16 -2.04
CA LYS A 434 -40.40 3.99 -2.23
C LYS A 434 -39.65 2.73 -2.61
N ARG A 435 -38.56 2.88 -3.37
CA ARG A 435 -37.82 1.75 -3.91
C ARG A 435 -36.38 2.15 -4.21
N ILE A 436 -35.46 1.22 -3.96
CA ILE A 436 -34.08 1.28 -4.41
C ILE A 436 -33.87 0.10 -5.35
N GLN A 437 -33.34 0.36 -6.54
CA GLN A 437 -32.99 -0.67 -7.52
C GLN A 437 -31.49 -0.63 -7.75
N LEU A 438 -30.82 -1.78 -7.69
CA LEU A 438 -29.40 -1.89 -7.93
C LEU A 438 -29.11 -2.40 -9.34
N MET A 439 -28.00 -1.91 -9.89
CA MET A 439 -27.32 -2.49 -11.04
C MET A 439 -26.05 -3.16 -10.50
N VAL A 440 -26.05 -4.49 -10.54
CA VAL A 440 -24.94 -5.34 -10.05
C VAL A 440 -24.53 -6.29 -11.17
N SER A 441 -23.26 -6.69 -11.20
CA SER A 441 -22.71 -7.48 -12.30
C SER A 441 -22.22 -8.89 -11.92
N ARG A 442 -22.57 -9.42 -10.73
CA ARG A 442 -22.35 -10.84 -10.38
C ARG A 442 -23.20 -11.26 -9.19
N GLU A 443 -23.75 -12.48 -9.23
CA GLU A 443 -24.80 -12.98 -8.35
C GLU A 443 -24.35 -14.29 -7.66
N GLY A 444 -24.48 -14.34 -6.33
CA GLY A 444 -24.46 -15.56 -5.54
C GLY A 444 -25.68 -15.61 -4.62
N PRO A 445 -26.01 -16.75 -3.99
CA PRO A 445 -27.24 -16.96 -3.22
C PRO A 445 -27.15 -16.33 -1.82
N TYR A 446 -26.85 -15.03 -1.75
CA TYR A 446 -26.72 -14.29 -0.50
C TYR A 446 -27.42 -12.93 -0.57
N ASN A 447 -27.70 -12.37 0.60
CA ASN A 447 -28.45 -11.12 0.71
C ASN A 447 -27.50 -9.94 0.92
N LEU A 448 -27.61 -8.92 0.08
CA LEU A 448 -27.01 -7.62 0.34
C LEU A 448 -27.85 -6.88 1.40
N LEU A 449 -27.22 -6.41 2.47
CA LEU A 449 -27.88 -5.62 3.50
C LEU A 449 -27.92 -4.16 3.07
N VAL A 450 -29.13 -3.63 2.88
CA VAL A 450 -29.37 -2.23 2.53
C VAL A 450 -29.95 -1.49 3.74
N LYS A 451 -29.31 -0.40 4.15
CA LYS A 451 -29.89 0.54 5.12
C LYS A 451 -30.15 1.88 4.46
N VAL A 452 -31.24 2.52 4.85
CA VAL A 452 -31.61 3.85 4.38
C VAL A 452 -31.53 4.82 5.54
N GLY A 453 -30.69 5.83 5.41
CA GLY A 453 -30.59 6.93 6.35
C GLY A 453 -31.43 8.11 5.90
N THR A 454 -32.07 8.80 6.85
CA THR A 454 -32.73 10.10 6.60
C THR A 454 -32.21 11.16 7.54
N ALA A 455 -32.13 12.39 7.06
CA ALA A 455 -31.86 13.56 7.89
C ALA A 455 -32.85 14.70 7.54
N ASP A 456 -33.23 15.48 8.55
CA ASP A 456 -34.11 16.65 8.36
C ASP A 456 -33.32 17.90 7.93
N ASN A 457 -32.01 17.92 8.22
CA ASN A 457 -31.06 18.93 7.78
C ASN A 457 -29.67 18.30 7.55
N VAL A 458 -28.78 19.01 6.84
CA VAL A 458 -27.45 18.50 6.45
C VAL A 458 -26.56 18.14 7.63
N ASP A 459 -26.63 18.92 8.72
CA ASP A 459 -25.79 18.74 9.92
C ASP A 459 -26.41 17.84 11.00
N GLU A 460 -27.64 17.37 10.80
CA GLU A 460 -28.32 16.54 11.79
C GLU A 460 -27.87 15.08 11.74
N PRO A 461 -27.89 14.37 12.88
CA PRO A 461 -27.53 12.96 12.91
C PRO A 461 -28.48 12.14 12.01
N ILE A 462 -27.88 11.31 11.15
CA ILE A 462 -28.62 10.46 10.21
C ILE A 462 -29.38 9.38 10.99
N LYS A 463 -30.69 9.31 10.77
CA LYS A 463 -31.55 8.25 11.30
C LYS A 463 -31.61 7.08 10.33
N TRP A 464 -31.12 5.93 10.75
CA TRP A 464 -31.05 4.72 9.92
C TRP A 464 -32.28 3.83 10.05
N TYR A 465 -32.75 3.30 8.92
CA TYR A 465 -33.83 2.33 8.77
C TYR A 465 -33.31 1.09 8.05
N GLY A 466 -33.77 -0.09 8.47
CA GLY A 466 -33.28 -1.39 7.98
C GLY A 466 -32.63 -2.22 9.11
N PRO A 467 -31.87 -3.27 8.78
CA PRO A 467 -31.43 -3.67 7.43
C PRO A 467 -32.57 -4.28 6.61
N TYR A 468 -32.65 -3.91 5.33
CA TYR A 468 -33.47 -4.58 4.35
C TYR A 468 -32.61 -5.57 3.57
N ASN A 469 -33.05 -6.83 3.50
CA ASN A 469 -32.35 -7.86 2.77
C ASN A 469 -32.72 -7.78 1.30
N MET A 470 -31.75 -7.50 0.44
CA MET A 470 -31.88 -7.60 -1.00
C MET A 470 -31.30 -8.92 -1.47
N ASN A 471 -32.16 -9.81 -1.97
CA ASN A 471 -31.70 -11.06 -2.55
C ASN A 471 -31.04 -10.78 -3.91
N LEU A 472 -29.81 -11.26 -4.08
CA LEU A 472 -29.04 -11.15 -5.32
C LEU A 472 -29.17 -12.40 -6.21
N ASP A 473 -29.96 -13.41 -5.81
CA ASP A 473 -30.16 -14.69 -6.53
C ASP A 473 -31.16 -14.61 -7.71
N VAL A 474 -31.36 -13.43 -8.30
CA VAL A 474 -32.42 -13.24 -9.32
C VAL A 474 -31.90 -12.47 -10.51
N THR A 475 -32.06 -13.08 -11.70
CA THR A 475 -31.62 -12.58 -13.02
C THR A 475 -32.27 -11.26 -13.50
N LYS A 476 -33.04 -10.58 -12.64
CA LYS A 476 -33.66 -9.26 -12.90
C LYS A 476 -33.04 -8.25 -11.94
N PRO A 477 -32.86 -6.98 -12.35
CA PRO A 477 -32.18 -6.00 -11.50
C PRO A 477 -32.82 -5.96 -10.12
N PRO A 478 -32.08 -6.30 -9.05
CA PRO A 478 -32.69 -6.51 -7.75
C PRO A 478 -33.20 -5.18 -7.19
N TRP A 479 -34.38 -5.22 -6.58
CA TRP A 479 -34.98 -4.06 -5.94
C TRP A 479 -35.38 -4.36 -4.51
N VAL A 480 -35.34 -3.31 -3.69
CA VAL A 480 -35.86 -3.32 -2.33
C VAL A 480 -36.90 -2.23 -2.21
N ASP A 481 -38.09 -2.62 -1.77
CA ASP A 481 -39.17 -1.69 -1.47
C ASP A 481 -38.95 -1.15 -0.06
N VAL A 482 -38.83 0.17 0.04
CA VAL A 482 -38.59 0.91 1.28
C VAL A 482 -39.63 2.00 1.35
N ASP A 483 -40.29 2.20 2.50
CA ASP A 483 -41.36 3.19 2.61
C ASP A 483 -41.03 4.21 3.70
N ILE A 484 -40.17 5.16 3.34
CA ILE A 484 -39.57 6.09 4.31
C ILE A 484 -39.78 7.52 3.83
N THR A 485 -40.17 8.40 4.75
CA THR A 485 -40.36 9.83 4.48
C THR A 485 -39.26 10.64 5.17
N GLY A 486 -38.63 11.55 4.45
CA GLY A 486 -37.54 12.41 4.93
C GLY A 486 -37.25 13.54 3.94
N ARG A 487 -36.43 14.52 4.34
CA ARG A 487 -35.97 15.58 3.42
C ARG A 487 -34.74 15.16 2.64
N TYR A 488 -33.76 14.62 3.35
CA TYR A 488 -32.54 14.10 2.75
C TYR A 488 -32.44 12.59 2.96
N PHE A 489 -31.85 11.89 2.00
CA PHE A 489 -31.65 10.44 2.07
C PHE A 489 -30.20 10.05 1.84
N CYS A 490 -29.73 9.02 2.52
CA CYS A 490 -28.52 8.30 2.15
C CYS A 490 -28.80 6.80 2.18
N VAL A 491 -28.01 6.04 1.45
CA VAL A 491 -28.10 4.58 1.38
C VAL A 491 -26.76 3.97 1.73
N GLU A 492 -26.77 3.00 2.64
CA GLU A 492 -25.62 2.16 3.00
C GLU A 492 -25.85 0.75 2.43
N PHE A 493 -24.85 0.24 1.72
CA PHE A 493 -24.80 -1.15 1.25
C PHE A 493 -23.75 -1.90 2.04
N SER A 494 -24.06 -3.11 2.52
CA SER A 494 -23.11 -3.91 3.29
C SER A 494 -23.27 -5.42 3.09
N THR A 495 -22.15 -6.13 3.16
CA THR A 495 -22.11 -7.59 3.30
C THR A 495 -21.24 -7.96 4.50
N LEU A 496 -21.58 -9.05 5.18
CA LEU A 496 -20.92 -9.39 6.44
C LEU A 496 -20.06 -10.64 6.34
N LYS A 497 -20.35 -11.55 5.39
CA LYS A 497 -19.71 -12.86 5.36
C LYS A 497 -18.60 -12.96 4.32
N LYS A 498 -17.75 -13.98 4.49
CA LYS A 498 -16.67 -14.34 3.56
C LYS A 498 -17.16 -14.58 2.12
N ASP A 499 -18.25 -15.30 1.88
CA ASP A 499 -18.64 -15.75 0.52
C ASP A 499 -19.67 -14.82 -0.17
N GLU A 500 -19.55 -13.51 0.08
CA GLU A 500 -20.49 -12.49 -0.40
C GLU A 500 -19.79 -11.41 -1.26
N PRO A 501 -19.24 -11.76 -2.45
CA PRO A 501 -18.52 -10.82 -3.34
C PRO A 501 -19.47 -9.93 -4.14
N VAL A 502 -19.53 -8.64 -3.81
CA VAL A 502 -20.47 -7.70 -4.43
C VAL A 502 -19.73 -6.74 -5.35
N ARG A 503 -20.29 -6.53 -6.56
CA ARG A 503 -19.90 -5.47 -7.49
C ARG A 503 -21.12 -4.66 -7.92
N ILE A 504 -21.10 -3.36 -7.63
CA ILE A 504 -22.18 -2.40 -7.92
C ILE A 504 -21.71 -1.49 -9.05
N THR A 505 -22.45 -1.46 -10.15
CA THR A 505 -22.20 -0.59 -11.31
C THR A 505 -23.09 0.65 -11.31
N GLY A 506 -24.16 0.64 -10.51
CA GLY A 506 -25.06 1.77 -10.37
C GLY A 506 -26.25 1.46 -9.48
N TYR A 507 -27.04 2.49 -9.18
CA TYR A 507 -28.26 2.35 -8.40
C TYR A 507 -29.27 3.45 -8.72
N VAL A 508 -30.55 3.14 -8.55
CA VAL A 508 -31.68 4.02 -8.84
C VAL A 508 -32.55 4.19 -7.62
N LEU A 509 -32.77 5.44 -7.23
CA LEU A 509 -33.66 5.84 -6.13
C LEU A 509 -35.00 6.27 -6.71
N TYR A 510 -36.06 5.56 -6.37
CA TYR A 510 -37.43 5.91 -6.74
C TYR A 510 -38.13 6.62 -5.59
N TYR A 511 -38.59 7.84 -5.85
CA TYR A 511 -39.18 8.70 -4.83
C TYR A 511 -40.44 9.41 -5.33
N ASP A 512 -41.28 9.85 -4.40
CA ASP A 512 -42.38 10.77 -4.62
C ASP A 512 -42.21 12.00 -3.73
N ILE A 513 -42.43 13.20 -4.29
CA ILE A 513 -42.44 14.44 -3.51
C ILE A 513 -43.76 14.51 -2.74
N ARG A 514 -43.68 14.77 -1.43
CA ARG A 514 -44.84 15.12 -0.61
C ARG A 514 -44.94 16.65 -0.49
N GLY A 515 -46.18 17.13 -0.36
CA GLY A 515 -46.48 18.56 -0.25
C GLY A 515 -45.75 19.25 0.91
N VAL A 516 -45.69 20.58 0.83
CA VAL A 516 -45.07 21.48 1.81
C VAL A 516 -45.70 21.24 3.19
N VAL A 517 -44.87 21.09 4.22
CA VAL A 517 -45.29 21.32 5.61
C VAL A 517 -45.12 22.79 5.90
#